data_AF-A0A930M9J1-F1
#
_entry.id   AF-A0A930M9J1-F1
#
_cell.length_a   1.000
_cell.length_b   1.000
_cell.length_c   1.000
_cell.angle_alpha   90.00
_cell.angle_beta   90.00
_cell.angle_gamma   90.00
#
_symmetry.space_group_name_H-M   'P 1'
#
loop_
_entity.id
_entity.type
_entity.pdbx_description
1 polymer ?
#
loop_
_entity_poly.entity_id
_entity_poly.type
_entity_poly.pdbx_seq_one_letter_code
_entity_poly.pdbx_strand_id
1 'polypeptide(L)'
;MAFDGKQRHAPLTKAEEDAVIVRAVRGEAGAMAEMTARYRGLIVAEAYAPYLRGTALAAEAENVAALAFIEALHDYDAQQGVPFAGFVKARVHHALIAEFRRELRRRARTCAPPEEADGQELWRGCTVDRPMERAEECLLAEDILAHAMHRLTAREKEVLDLHYFRDLTLRRIAVLLGTSAGALSKSKANLLRKLRACAALPIATAHEI
;
A
#
# COMPACT_ATOMS: atom_id res chain seq x y z
N MET A 1 28.90 7.77 -13.44
CA MET A 1 29.05 6.40 -12.91
C MET A 1 28.01 5.53 -13.60
N ALA A 2 28.45 4.69 -14.53
CA ALA A 2 27.58 3.78 -15.26
C ALA A 2 27.20 2.63 -14.32
N PHE A 3 25.93 2.56 -13.90
CA PHE A 3 25.42 1.40 -13.18
C PHE A 3 25.27 0.27 -14.19
N ASP A 4 26.20 -0.67 -14.06
CA ASP A 4 26.39 -1.85 -14.87
C ASP A 4 25.13 -2.73 -14.96
N GLY A 5 25.06 -3.48 -16.05
CA GLY A 5 23.89 -4.15 -16.61
C GLY A 5 23.09 -5.00 -15.63
N LYS A 6 21.80 -5.13 -15.96
CA LYS A 6 20.81 -6.04 -15.37
C LYS A 6 21.47 -7.30 -14.77
N GLN A 7 21.85 -7.25 -13.50
CA GLN A 7 22.13 -8.46 -12.76
C GLN A 7 20.80 -9.18 -12.61
N ARG A 8 20.54 -10.10 -13.53
CA ARG A 8 19.41 -11.03 -13.45
C ARG A 8 19.73 -11.97 -12.30
N HIS A 9 19.29 -11.58 -11.10
CA HIS A 9 19.35 -12.48 -9.96
C HIS A 9 18.49 -13.72 -10.27
N ALA A 10 19.01 -14.89 -9.94
CA ALA A 10 18.25 -16.13 -10.07
C ALA A 10 16.98 -16.05 -9.21
N PRO A 11 15.84 -16.61 -9.69
CA PRO A 11 14.63 -16.68 -8.89
C PRO A 11 14.94 -17.45 -7.60
N LEU A 12 14.62 -16.84 -6.46
CA LEU A 12 14.70 -17.50 -5.17
C LEU A 12 13.41 -18.25 -4.91
N THR A 13 13.52 -19.36 -4.21
CA THR A 13 12.37 -19.94 -3.52
C THR A 13 11.92 -19.01 -2.39
N LYS A 14 10.66 -19.13 -1.97
CA LYS A 14 10.13 -18.32 -0.86
C LYS A 14 11.00 -18.42 0.40
N ALA A 15 11.42 -19.64 0.77
CA ALA A 15 12.22 -19.85 1.97
C ALA A 15 13.60 -19.18 1.91
N GLU A 16 14.22 -19.15 0.72
CA GLU A 16 15.49 -18.45 0.53
C GLU A 16 15.30 -16.94 0.55
N GLU A 17 14.23 -16.43 -0.07
CA GLU A 17 13.86 -15.01 -0.02
C GLU A 17 13.62 -14.54 1.43
N ASP A 18 12.85 -15.31 2.19
CA ASP A 18 12.59 -15.05 3.62
C ASP A 18 13.90 -15.01 4.42
N ALA A 19 14.85 -15.92 4.14
CA ALA A 19 16.14 -15.95 4.81
C ALA A 19 17.01 -14.73 4.51
N VAL A 20 17.01 -14.24 3.26
CA VAL A 20 17.72 -13.01 2.87
C VAL A 20 17.05 -11.79 3.51
N ILE A 21 15.72 -11.73 3.57
CA ILE A 21 14.98 -10.65 4.24
C ILE A 21 15.37 -10.56 5.73
N VAL A 22 15.38 -11.70 6.43
CA VAL A 22 15.77 -11.74 7.86
C VAL A 22 17.19 -11.21 8.06
N ARG A 23 18.13 -11.55 7.18
CA ARG A 23 19.51 -11.04 7.23
C ARG A 23 19.59 -9.55 6.93
N ALA A 24 18.85 -9.08 5.93
CA ALA A 24 18.80 -7.66 5.56
C ALA A 24 18.25 -6.81 6.71
N VAL A 25 17.17 -7.25 7.36
CA VAL A 25 16.53 -6.57 8.51
C VAL A 25 17.45 -6.52 9.74
N ARG A 26 18.34 -7.51 9.90
CA ARG A 26 19.38 -7.52 10.95
C ARG A 26 20.54 -6.55 10.69
N GLY A 27 20.52 -5.83 9.57
CA GLY A 27 21.54 -4.84 9.22
C GLY A 27 22.72 -5.40 8.42
N GLU A 28 22.61 -6.63 7.88
CA GLU A 28 23.65 -7.18 7.02
C GLU A 28 23.67 -6.44 5.68
N ALA A 29 24.70 -5.61 5.46
CA ALA A 29 24.80 -4.74 4.29
C ALA A 29 24.75 -5.51 2.95
N GLY A 30 25.36 -6.70 2.89
CA GLY A 30 25.33 -7.56 1.70
C GLY A 30 23.92 -8.03 1.35
N ALA A 31 23.15 -8.49 2.35
CA ALA A 31 21.77 -8.93 2.16
C ALA A 31 20.85 -7.76 1.78
N MET A 32 21.03 -6.58 2.39
CA MET A 32 20.26 -5.38 2.03
C MET A 32 20.54 -4.92 0.59
N ALA A 33 21.81 -4.92 0.18
CA ALA A 33 22.21 -4.59 -1.19
C ALA A 33 21.64 -5.60 -2.19
N GLU A 34 21.67 -6.90 -1.85
CA GLU A 34 21.08 -7.96 -2.66
C GLU A 34 19.56 -7.76 -2.86
N MET A 35 18.81 -7.53 -1.77
CA MET A 35 17.36 -7.31 -1.85
C MET A 35 17.02 -6.07 -2.67
N THR A 36 17.77 -4.98 -2.46
CA THR A 36 17.57 -3.74 -3.20
C THR A 36 17.86 -3.93 -4.70
N ALA A 37 18.92 -4.66 -5.06
CA ALA A 37 19.26 -4.96 -6.44
C ALA A 37 18.21 -5.84 -7.13
N ARG A 38 17.74 -6.90 -6.45
CA ARG A 38 16.67 -7.79 -6.92
C ARG A 38 15.37 -7.04 -7.21
N TYR A 39 14.96 -6.15 -6.33
CA TYR A 39 13.69 -5.42 -6.42
C TYR A 39 13.78 -4.06 -7.11
N ARG A 40 14.97 -3.61 -7.53
CA ARG A 40 15.18 -2.33 -8.22
C ARG A 40 14.23 -2.15 -9.41
N GLY A 41 14.02 -3.21 -10.20
CA GLY A 41 13.11 -3.16 -11.34
C GLY A 41 11.67 -2.83 -10.95
N LEU A 42 11.18 -3.38 -9.83
CA LEU A 42 9.85 -3.10 -9.29
C LEU A 42 9.76 -1.67 -8.75
N ILE A 43 10.75 -1.24 -7.95
CA ILE A 43 10.81 0.10 -7.36
C ILE A 43 10.76 1.16 -8.47
N VAL A 44 11.60 1.00 -9.51
CA VAL A 44 11.63 1.90 -10.66
C VAL A 44 10.31 1.83 -11.44
N ALA A 45 9.78 0.63 -11.70
CA ALA A 45 8.52 0.52 -12.44
C ALA A 45 7.35 1.26 -11.76
N GLU A 46 7.22 1.14 -10.44
CA GLU A 46 6.17 1.87 -9.69
C GLU A 46 6.45 3.37 -9.61
N ALA A 47 7.71 3.79 -9.42
CA ALA A 47 8.07 5.21 -9.34
C ALA A 47 7.84 5.98 -10.66
N TYR A 48 7.94 5.31 -11.81
CA TYR A 48 7.68 5.90 -13.12
C TYR A 48 6.27 5.61 -13.65
N ALA A 49 5.34 5.22 -12.77
CA ALA A 49 3.97 4.96 -13.14
C ALA A 49 3.33 6.18 -13.87
N PRO A 50 2.45 5.95 -14.87
CA PRO A 50 1.92 7.02 -15.72
C PRO A 50 1.29 8.19 -14.96
N TYR A 51 0.60 7.91 -13.84
CA TYR A 51 -0.08 8.92 -13.04
C TYR A 51 0.86 9.89 -12.29
N LEU A 52 2.14 9.54 -12.15
CA LEU A 52 3.15 10.40 -11.53
C LEU A 52 3.84 11.32 -12.54
N ARG A 53 3.71 11.05 -13.84
CA ARG A 53 4.36 11.85 -14.89
C ARG A 53 3.83 13.28 -14.89
N GLY A 54 4.74 14.25 -14.95
CA GLY A 54 4.39 15.68 -14.95
C GLY A 54 3.95 16.24 -13.59
N THR A 55 3.95 15.42 -12.54
CA THR A 55 3.66 15.86 -11.17
C THR A 55 4.94 16.37 -10.49
N ALA A 56 4.84 17.21 -9.45
CA ALA A 56 6.03 17.58 -8.68
C ALA A 56 6.62 16.40 -7.89
N LEU A 57 5.81 15.36 -7.63
CA LEU A 57 6.27 14.16 -6.93
C LEU A 57 7.20 13.31 -7.81
N ALA A 58 7.17 13.47 -9.15
CA ALA A 58 7.95 12.65 -10.07
C ALA A 58 9.45 12.59 -9.73
N ALA A 59 10.04 13.70 -9.29
CA ALA A 59 11.46 13.77 -8.94
C ALA A 59 11.81 12.99 -7.66
N GLU A 60 10.84 12.80 -6.76
CA GLU A 60 11.02 12.12 -5.47
C GLU A 60 10.42 10.71 -5.43
N ALA A 61 9.70 10.30 -6.49
CA ALA A 61 8.98 9.05 -6.53
C ALA A 61 9.89 7.83 -6.30
N GLU A 62 11.09 7.82 -6.89
CA GLU A 62 12.06 6.74 -6.64
C GLU A 62 12.48 6.67 -5.18
N ASN A 63 12.73 7.80 -4.53
CA ASN A 63 13.12 7.87 -3.12
C ASN A 63 11.99 7.40 -2.21
N VAL A 64 10.76 7.83 -2.48
CA VAL A 64 9.56 7.39 -1.74
C VAL A 64 9.37 5.88 -1.89
N ALA A 65 9.52 5.35 -3.11
CA ALA A 65 9.41 3.93 -3.37
C ALA A 65 10.52 3.12 -2.69
N ALA A 66 11.76 3.59 -2.72
CA ALA A 66 12.90 2.95 -2.06
C ALA A 66 12.74 2.94 -0.54
N LEU A 67 12.29 4.05 0.07
CA LEU A 67 11.99 4.10 1.49
C LEU A 67 10.87 3.11 1.86
N ALA A 68 9.77 3.11 1.10
CA ALA A 68 8.66 2.19 1.33
C ALA A 68 9.07 0.72 1.18
N PHE A 69 10.00 0.42 0.27
CA PHE A 69 10.60 -0.90 0.14
C PHE A 69 11.40 -1.32 1.39
N ILE A 70 12.24 -0.42 1.91
CA ILE A 70 13.01 -0.69 3.14
C ILE A 70 12.08 -0.89 4.33
N GLU A 71 11.06 -0.04 4.49
CA GLU A 71 10.03 -0.23 5.50
C GLU A 71 9.30 -1.57 5.33
N ALA A 72 8.99 -1.96 4.09
CA ALA A 72 8.35 -3.24 3.80
C ALA A 72 9.20 -4.43 4.26
N LEU A 73 10.53 -4.38 4.09
CA LEU A 73 11.42 -5.43 4.59
C LEU A 73 11.27 -5.61 6.11
N HIS A 74 11.14 -4.51 6.85
CA HIS A 74 10.96 -4.55 8.31
C HIS A 74 9.55 -4.98 8.74
N ASP A 75 8.52 -4.60 7.97
CA ASP A 75 7.11 -4.89 8.28
C ASP A 75 6.67 -6.30 7.83
N TYR A 76 7.45 -6.95 6.96
CA TYR A 76 7.08 -8.24 6.37
C TYR A 76 7.11 -9.38 7.39
N ASP A 77 6.07 -10.21 7.34
CA ASP A 77 5.88 -11.37 8.20
C ASP A 77 5.71 -12.64 7.35
N ALA A 78 6.77 -13.45 7.30
CA ALA A 78 6.81 -14.69 6.53
C ALA A 78 5.78 -15.73 7.00
N GLN A 79 5.32 -15.66 8.26
CA GLN A 79 4.33 -16.61 8.81
C GLN A 79 2.95 -16.44 8.19
N GLN A 80 2.65 -15.29 7.57
CA GLN A 80 1.37 -15.04 6.92
C GLN A 80 1.21 -15.77 5.58
N GLY A 81 2.22 -16.49 5.11
CA GLY A 81 2.10 -17.30 3.90
C GLY A 81 2.27 -16.52 2.59
N VAL A 82 2.04 -15.20 2.58
CA VAL A 82 2.06 -14.34 1.39
C VAL A 82 3.48 -14.15 0.84
N PRO A 83 3.73 -14.31 -0.48
CA PRO A 83 5.03 -14.00 -1.09
C PRO A 83 5.42 -12.53 -0.94
N PHE A 84 6.70 -12.25 -0.63
CA PHE A 84 7.18 -10.88 -0.40
C PHE A 84 6.97 -9.97 -1.62
N ALA A 85 7.14 -10.50 -2.83
CA ALA A 85 6.97 -9.72 -4.06
C ALA A 85 5.59 -9.05 -4.21
N GLY A 86 4.52 -9.77 -3.85
CA GLY A 86 3.16 -9.22 -3.89
C GLY A 86 2.95 -8.16 -2.81
N PHE A 87 3.42 -8.45 -1.60
CA PHE A 87 3.35 -7.55 -0.45
C PHE A 87 4.08 -6.23 -0.71
N VAL A 88 5.33 -6.29 -1.17
CA VAL A 88 6.16 -5.11 -1.37
C VAL A 88 5.67 -4.26 -2.53
N LYS A 89 5.12 -4.89 -3.59
CA LYS A 89 4.46 -4.16 -4.68
C LYS A 89 3.33 -3.28 -4.14
N ALA A 90 2.43 -3.86 -3.36
CA ALA A 90 1.31 -3.13 -2.77
C ALA A 90 1.79 -2.02 -1.82
N ARG A 91 2.80 -2.29 -0.99
CA ARG A 91 3.36 -1.33 -0.03
C ARG A 91 3.97 -0.11 -0.74
N VAL A 92 4.78 -0.34 -1.77
CA VAL A 92 5.42 0.72 -2.57
C VAL A 92 4.36 1.55 -3.29
N HIS A 93 3.41 0.89 -3.96
CA HIS A 93 2.33 1.55 -4.68
C HIS A 93 1.50 2.46 -3.75
N HIS A 94 1.09 1.96 -2.59
CA HIS A 94 0.33 2.74 -1.62
C HIS A 94 1.11 3.92 -1.03
N ALA A 95 2.42 3.77 -0.84
CA ALA A 95 3.27 4.88 -0.36
C ALA A 95 3.33 6.03 -1.38
N LEU A 96 3.51 5.70 -2.66
CA LEU A 96 3.49 6.69 -3.75
C LEU A 96 2.15 7.41 -3.84
N ILE A 97 1.06 6.65 -3.73
CA ILE A 97 -0.30 7.19 -3.66
C ILE A 97 -0.47 8.15 -2.49
N ALA A 98 -0.01 7.77 -1.29
CA ALA A 98 -0.17 8.57 -0.09
C ALA A 98 0.57 9.92 -0.21
N GLU A 99 1.80 9.90 -0.72
CA GLU A 99 2.58 11.12 -0.98
C GLU A 99 1.97 11.96 -2.11
N PHE A 100 1.44 11.33 -3.16
CA PHE A 100 0.77 12.06 -4.24
C PHE A 100 -0.47 12.81 -3.74
N ARG A 101 -1.30 12.17 -2.92
CA ARG A 101 -2.45 12.84 -2.31
C ARG A 101 -2.04 13.94 -1.34
N ARG A 102 -0.94 13.74 -0.60
CA ARG A 102 -0.38 14.75 0.30
C ARG A 102 0.12 15.99 -0.46
N GLU A 103 0.75 15.78 -1.61
CA GLU A 103 1.15 16.84 -2.56
C GLU A 103 -0.07 17.64 -3.02
N LEU A 104 -1.12 16.98 -3.50
CA LEU A 104 -2.37 17.64 -3.91
C LEU A 104 -2.97 18.49 -2.78
N ARG A 105 -3.01 17.97 -1.54
CA ARG A 105 -3.44 18.73 -0.36
C ARG A 105 -2.54 19.91 -0.02
N ARG A 106 -1.22 19.81 -0.28
CA ARG A 106 -0.32 20.94 -0.07
C ARG A 106 -0.65 22.04 -1.08
N ARG A 107 -0.71 21.69 -2.37
CA ARG A 107 -1.04 22.62 -3.46
C ARG A 107 -2.37 23.32 -3.25
N ALA A 108 -3.42 22.58 -2.88
CA ALA A 108 -4.73 23.16 -2.58
C ALA A 108 -4.71 24.18 -1.43
N ARG A 109 -3.71 24.14 -0.55
CA ARG A 109 -3.54 25.10 0.56
C ARG A 109 -2.57 26.24 0.24
N THR A 110 -1.61 26.02 -0.66
CA THR A 110 -0.50 26.97 -0.90
C THR A 110 -0.58 27.69 -2.23
N CYS A 111 -1.39 27.22 -3.18
CA CYS A 111 -1.58 27.85 -4.47
C CYS A 111 -3.03 28.35 -4.58
N ALA A 112 -3.23 29.54 -5.18
CA ALA A 112 -4.56 29.96 -5.64
C ALA A 112 -5.10 28.90 -6.63
N PRO A 113 -6.41 28.60 -6.65
CA PRO A 113 -6.95 27.58 -7.54
C PRO A 113 -6.57 27.95 -8.98
N PRO A 114 -5.85 27.09 -9.71
CA PRO A 114 -5.74 27.26 -11.14
C PRO A 114 -7.17 27.09 -11.69
N GLU A 115 -7.64 28.05 -12.47
CA GLU A 115 -8.70 27.75 -13.44
C GLU A 115 -8.16 26.59 -14.28
N GLU A 116 -8.90 25.47 -14.28
CA GLU A 116 -8.67 24.29 -15.11
C GLU A 116 -7.38 23.49 -14.81
N ALA A 117 -7.45 22.57 -13.84
CA ALA A 117 -6.70 21.32 -13.95
C ALA A 117 -7.35 20.24 -13.09
N ASP A 118 -8.09 19.40 -13.78
CA ASP A 118 -8.74 18.19 -13.31
C ASP A 118 -7.72 17.12 -12.84
N GLY A 119 -7.08 17.38 -11.71
CA GLY A 119 -6.21 16.41 -11.03
C GLY A 119 -7.00 15.33 -10.29
N GLN A 120 -8.34 15.46 -10.22
CA GLN A 120 -9.21 14.58 -9.46
C GLN A 120 -9.69 13.39 -10.32
N GLU A 121 -9.84 13.58 -11.63
CA GLU A 121 -10.29 12.54 -12.58
C GLU A 121 -9.16 11.58 -13.01
N LEU A 122 -7.90 12.06 -13.06
CA LEU A 122 -6.73 11.23 -13.42
C LEU A 122 -6.52 10.02 -12.49
N TRP A 123 -7.00 10.15 -11.25
CA TRP A 123 -6.78 9.16 -10.19
C TRP A 123 -7.83 8.03 -10.16
N ARG A 124 -9.06 8.29 -10.64
CA ARG A 124 -10.15 7.29 -10.57
C ARG A 124 -9.96 6.10 -11.51
N GLY A 125 -9.15 6.24 -12.56
CA GLY A 125 -8.90 5.18 -13.55
C GLY A 125 -7.73 4.23 -13.24
N CYS A 126 -6.93 4.48 -12.19
CA CYS A 126 -5.64 3.80 -12.01
C CYS A 126 -5.67 2.56 -11.07
N THR A 127 -6.83 2.14 -10.56
CA THR A 127 -6.94 1.02 -9.61
C THR A 127 -6.98 -0.37 -10.26
N VAL A 128 -6.61 -0.52 -11.53
CA VAL A 128 -6.74 -1.80 -12.24
C VAL A 128 -5.40 -2.16 -12.91
N ASP A 129 -4.85 -3.35 -12.61
CA ASP A 129 -4.33 -4.29 -13.62
C ASP A 129 -3.73 -5.60 -13.05
N ARG A 130 -4.47 -6.71 -13.18
CA ARG A 130 -4.29 -7.80 -14.19
C ARG A 130 -5.38 -8.89 -14.05
N PRO A 131 -5.90 -9.50 -15.13
CA PRO A 131 -7.35 -9.78 -15.21
C PRO A 131 -7.82 -11.24 -15.26
N MET A 132 -7.01 -12.30 -15.15
CA MET A 132 -7.54 -13.68 -15.24
C MET A 132 -7.24 -14.59 -14.05
N GLU A 133 -5.98 -14.96 -13.77
CA GLU A 133 -5.67 -15.76 -12.55
C GLU A 133 -5.87 -14.97 -11.26
N ARG A 134 -5.75 -13.64 -11.37
CA ARG A 134 -6.12 -12.68 -10.32
C ARG A 134 -7.60 -12.44 -10.21
N ALA A 135 -8.42 -12.78 -11.21
CA ALA A 135 -9.84 -12.46 -11.14
C ALA A 135 -10.51 -13.26 -10.03
N GLU A 136 -10.20 -14.56 -9.91
CA GLU A 136 -10.75 -15.39 -8.83
C GLU A 136 -10.23 -14.97 -7.46
N GLU A 137 -8.92 -14.72 -7.31
CA GLU A 137 -8.34 -14.20 -6.06
C GLU A 137 -8.87 -12.80 -5.70
N CYS A 138 -9.05 -11.92 -6.69
CA CYS A 138 -9.64 -10.59 -6.49
C CYS A 138 -11.12 -10.68 -6.16
N LEU A 139 -11.90 -11.54 -6.81
CA LEU A 139 -13.31 -11.77 -6.50
C LEU A 139 -13.47 -12.30 -5.08
N LEU A 140 -12.64 -13.28 -4.68
CA LEU A 140 -12.61 -13.78 -3.31
C LEU A 140 -12.18 -12.70 -2.31
N ALA A 141 -11.16 -11.91 -2.63
CA ALA A 141 -10.72 -10.80 -1.78
C ALA A 141 -11.77 -9.69 -1.68
N GLU A 142 -12.45 -9.37 -2.78
CA GLU A 142 -13.57 -8.44 -2.85
C GLU A 142 -14.75 -8.95 -2.04
N ASP A 143 -15.06 -10.24 -2.09
CA ASP A 143 -16.10 -10.87 -1.29
C ASP A 143 -15.76 -10.85 0.20
N ILE A 144 -14.54 -11.23 0.58
CA ILE A 144 -14.06 -11.15 1.98
C ILE A 144 -14.15 -9.70 2.47
N LEU A 145 -13.68 -8.75 1.65
CA LEU A 145 -13.70 -7.33 1.98
C LEU A 145 -15.13 -6.82 2.09
N ALA A 146 -16.02 -7.17 1.16
CA ALA A 146 -17.42 -6.79 1.18
C ALA A 146 -18.11 -7.31 2.46
N HIS A 147 -17.91 -8.58 2.80
CA HIS A 147 -18.41 -9.17 4.04
C HIS A 147 -17.84 -8.47 5.28
N ALA A 148 -16.55 -8.19 5.32
CA ALA A 148 -15.92 -7.46 6.41
C ALA A 148 -16.47 -6.02 6.53
N MET A 149 -16.68 -5.34 5.40
CA MET A 149 -17.29 -4.02 5.30
C MET A 149 -18.74 -4.04 5.77
N HIS A 150 -19.52 -5.08 5.51
CA HIS A 150 -20.90 -5.19 6.02
C HIS A 150 -20.97 -5.30 7.54
N ARG A 151 -19.94 -5.84 8.20
CA ARG A 151 -19.87 -5.96 9.67
C ARG A 151 -19.44 -4.67 10.38
N LEU A 152 -19.01 -3.66 9.63
CA LEU A 152 -18.65 -2.35 10.17
C LEU A 152 -19.90 -1.49 10.34
N THR A 153 -19.98 -0.81 11.49
CA THR A 153 -21.02 0.20 11.74
C THR A 153 -20.87 1.38 10.79
N ALA A 154 -21.94 2.16 10.58
CA ALA A 154 -21.91 3.38 9.76
C ALA A 154 -20.79 4.34 10.22
N ARG A 155 -20.61 4.46 11.54
CA ARG A 155 -19.56 5.29 12.13
C ARG A 155 -18.15 4.77 11.83
N GLU A 156 -17.94 3.46 11.88
CA GLU A 156 -16.66 2.84 11.54
C GLU A 156 -16.33 3.02 10.05
N LYS A 157 -17.33 2.89 9.17
CA LYS A 157 -17.18 3.17 7.73
C LYS A 157 -16.83 4.64 7.47
N GLU A 158 -17.49 5.56 8.17
CA GLU A 158 -17.18 6.99 8.08
C GLU A 158 -15.74 7.29 8.53
N VAL A 159 -15.25 6.65 9.60
CA VAL A 159 -13.85 6.79 10.03
C VAL A 159 -12.89 6.25 8.98
N LEU A 160 -13.21 5.14 8.30
CA LEU A 160 -12.41 4.62 7.19
C LEU A 160 -12.39 5.59 6.00
N ASP A 161 -13.56 6.11 5.60
CA ASP A 161 -13.69 7.10 4.52
C ASP A 161 -12.82 8.33 4.80
N LEU A 162 -13.02 8.95 5.96
CA LEU A 162 -12.31 10.16 6.34
C LEU A 162 -10.80 9.92 6.48
N HIS A 163 -10.38 8.75 6.95
CA HIS A 163 -8.97 8.48 7.20
C HIS A 163 -8.19 7.99 5.97
N TYR A 164 -8.76 7.09 5.17
CA TYR A 164 -8.05 6.45 4.05
C TYR A 164 -8.44 6.99 2.67
N PHE A 165 -9.64 7.56 2.52
CA PHE A 165 -10.08 8.14 1.24
C PHE A 165 -9.95 9.66 1.22
N ARG A 166 -10.16 10.31 2.37
CA ARG A 166 -9.99 11.78 2.52
C ARG A 166 -8.69 12.18 3.23
N ASP A 167 -7.86 11.20 3.62
CA ASP A 167 -6.55 11.38 4.26
C ASP A 167 -6.52 12.37 5.43
N LEU A 168 -7.60 12.41 6.22
CA LEU A 168 -7.66 13.25 7.41
C LEU A 168 -6.90 12.58 8.55
N THR A 169 -6.20 13.40 9.33
CA THR A 169 -5.52 12.93 10.55
C THR A 169 -6.56 12.53 11.59
N LEU A 170 -6.23 11.56 12.45
CA LEU A 170 -7.13 11.14 13.53
C LEU A 170 -7.53 12.31 14.44
N ARG A 171 -6.64 13.28 14.66
CA ARG A 171 -6.99 14.51 15.39
C ARG A 171 -8.07 15.32 14.68
N ARG A 172 -7.95 15.51 13.36
CA ARG A 172 -8.93 16.30 12.59
C ARG A 172 -10.27 15.57 12.47
N ILE A 173 -10.24 14.25 12.28
CA ILE A 173 -11.44 13.42 12.28
C ILE A 173 -12.12 13.49 13.65
N ALA A 174 -11.36 13.39 14.74
CA ALA A 174 -11.93 13.46 16.09
C ALA A 174 -12.70 14.77 16.31
N VAL A 175 -12.13 15.90 15.89
CA VAL A 175 -12.78 17.21 15.91
C VAL A 175 -14.05 17.22 15.05
N LEU A 176 -13.99 16.74 13.80
CA LEU A 176 -15.15 16.67 12.90
C LEU A 176 -16.28 15.82 13.46
N LEU A 177 -15.92 14.73 14.12
CA LEU A 177 -16.83 13.73 14.65
C LEU A 177 -17.31 14.06 16.08
N GLY A 178 -16.85 15.16 16.68
CA GLY A 178 -17.20 15.54 18.06
C GLY A 178 -16.70 14.54 19.11
N THR A 179 -15.56 13.89 18.86
CA THR A 179 -14.97 12.86 19.73
C THR A 179 -13.56 13.25 20.16
N SER A 180 -12.99 12.56 21.16
CA SER A 180 -11.59 12.77 21.54
C SER A 180 -10.63 12.01 20.61
N ALA A 181 -9.43 12.55 20.39
CA ALA A 181 -8.41 11.89 19.57
C ALA A 181 -8.04 10.49 20.10
N GLY A 182 -8.03 10.31 21.43
CA GLY A 182 -7.78 9.00 22.07
C GLY A 182 -8.90 7.99 21.80
N ALA A 183 -10.17 8.43 21.89
CA ALA A 183 -11.31 7.58 21.56
C ALA A 183 -11.28 7.15 20.08
N LEU A 184 -10.92 8.07 19.18
CA LEU A 184 -10.83 7.76 17.76
C LEU A 184 -9.66 6.81 17.44
N SER A 185 -8.49 6.96 18.06
CA SER A 185 -7.38 6.01 17.93
C SER A 185 -7.79 4.60 18.38
N LYS A 186 -8.49 4.49 19.51
CA LYS A 186 -9.04 3.21 20.00
C LYS A 186 -10.08 2.64 19.02
N SER A 187 -10.94 3.49 18.48
CA SER A 187 -11.92 3.10 17.45
C SER A 187 -11.23 2.54 16.21
N LYS A 188 -10.19 3.20 15.69
CA LYS A 188 -9.40 2.71 14.55
C LYS A 188 -8.73 1.37 14.84
N ALA A 189 -8.13 1.21 16.02
CA ALA A 189 -7.50 -0.05 16.41
C ALA A 189 -8.52 -1.21 16.47
N ASN A 190 -9.69 -0.97 17.07
CA ASN A 190 -10.78 -1.94 17.14
C ASN A 190 -11.34 -2.28 15.75
N LEU A 191 -11.48 -1.28 14.90
CA LEU A 191 -11.91 -1.42 13.52
C LEU A 191 -10.96 -2.34 12.73
N LEU A 192 -9.65 -2.10 12.82
CA LEU A 192 -8.65 -2.93 12.13
C LEU A 192 -8.65 -4.37 12.66
N ARG A 193 -8.84 -4.56 13.97
CA ARG A 193 -8.97 -5.89 14.57
C ARG A 193 -10.22 -6.63 14.05
N LYS A 194 -11.36 -5.95 13.90
CA LYS A 194 -12.57 -6.53 13.30
C LYS A 194 -12.32 -6.95 11.85
N LEU A 195 -11.72 -6.08 11.04
CA LEU A 195 -11.38 -6.39 9.65
C LEU A 195 -10.47 -7.61 9.54
N ARG A 196 -9.39 -7.66 10.33
CA ARG A 196 -8.48 -8.81 10.36
C ARG A 196 -9.16 -10.11 10.79
N ALA A 197 -10.03 -10.05 11.81
CA ALA A 197 -10.79 -11.22 12.24
C ALA A 197 -11.76 -11.73 11.15
N CYS A 198 -12.26 -10.86 10.27
CA CYS A 198 -13.08 -11.29 9.13
C CYS A 198 -12.22 -11.93 8.04
N ALA A 199 -11.05 -11.36 7.76
CA ALA A 199 -10.13 -11.85 6.74
C ALA A 199 -9.43 -13.18 7.12
N ALA A 200 -9.29 -13.46 8.42
CA ALA A 200 -8.65 -14.68 8.93
C ALA A 200 -9.61 -15.88 9.05
N LEU A 201 -10.91 -15.72 8.75
CA LEU A 201 -11.83 -16.85 8.74
C LEU A 201 -11.59 -17.68 7.47
N PRO A 202 -11.35 -18.99 7.56
CA PRO A 202 -11.39 -19.85 6.39
C PRO A 202 -12.81 -19.77 5.85
N ILE A 203 -12.98 -19.17 4.66
CA ILE A 203 -14.24 -19.30 3.93
C ILE A 203 -14.41 -20.80 3.73
N ALA A 204 -15.45 -21.36 4.35
CA ALA A 204 -15.82 -22.75 4.12
C ALA A 204 -15.83 -22.97 2.61
N THR A 205 -14.97 -23.88 2.16
CA THR A 205 -14.88 -24.30 0.76
C THR A 205 -16.25 -24.81 0.35
N ALA A 206 -17.05 -23.95 -0.28
CA ALA A 206 -18.29 -24.33 -0.93
C ALA A 206 -17.94 -24.96 -2.28
N HIS A 207 -17.29 -26.12 -2.23
CA HIS A 207 -17.13 -27.03 -3.35
C HIS A 207 -17.29 -28.47 -2.86
N GLU A 208 -18.52 -28.79 -2.47
CA GLU A 208 -19.07 -30.14 -2.53
C GLU A 208 -20.45 -30.05 -3.20
N ILE A 209 -20.46 -30.13 -4.54
CA ILE A 209 -21.49 -30.80 -5.35
C ILE A 209 -20.77 -31.46 -6.53
#